data_AF-A0A818XKE8-F1
#
_entry.id   AF-A0A818XKE8-F1
#
_cell.length_a   1.000
_cell.length_b   1.000
_cell.length_c   1.000
_cell.angle_alpha   90.00
_cell.angle_beta   90.00
_cell.angle_gamma   90.00
#
_symmetry.space_group_name_H-M   'P 1'
#
loop_
_entity.id
_entity.type
_entity.pdbx_description
1 polymer ?
#
loop_
_entity_poly.entity_id
_entity_poly.type
_entity_poly.pdbx_seq_one_letter_code
_entity_poly.pdbx_strand_id
1 'polypeptide(L)'
;RGEVSRLILTAARQKFEGIRYPENEWPSHKSEMSLGQMRVLEIDDVKLPQSMTIARFLAHQFHLAGKNNLEQAKIEAVADTTTDLLNKFGPIIWY
;
A
#
# COMPACT_ATOMS: atom_id res chain seq x y z
N ARG A 1 1.31 -7.01 2.98
CA ARG A 1 0.63 -5.69 2.97
C ARG A 1 0.62 -5.05 1.58
N GLY A 2 0.11 -5.74 0.56
CA GLY A 2 -0.27 -5.11 -0.72
C GLY A 2 -1.78 -4.95 -0.86
N GLU A 3 -2.56 -5.44 0.12
CA GLU A 3 -4.01 -5.57 -0.03
C GLU A 3 -4.77 -4.27 0.23
N VAL A 4 -4.28 -3.42 1.14
CA VAL A 4 -4.94 -2.16 1.49
C VAL A 4 -5.09 -1.26 0.26
N SER A 5 -4.05 -1.12 -0.56
CA SER A 5 -4.13 -0.33 -1.80
C SER A 5 -5.12 -0.92 -2.81
N ARG A 6 -5.18 -2.26 -2.95
CA ARG A 6 -6.17 -2.92 -3.81
C ARG A 6 -7.60 -2.70 -3.33
N LEU A 7 -7.83 -2.73 -2.02
CA LEU A 7 -9.13 -2.43 -1.43
C LEU A 7 -9.55 -0.98 -1.69
N ILE A 8 -8.63 -0.02 -1.56
CA ILE A 8 -8.90 1.39 -1.87
C ILE A 8 -9.26 1.56 -3.35
N LEU A 9 -8.46 0.99 -4.27
CA LEU A 9 -8.73 1.04 -5.71
C LEU A 9 -10.08 0.40 -6.06
N THR A 10 -10.40 -0.73 -5.43
CA THR A 10 -11.67 -1.43 -5.62
C THR A 10 -12.85 -0.58 -5.10
N ALA A 11 -12.73 0.01 -3.91
CA ALA A 11 -13.74 0.89 -3.34
C ALA A 11 -13.99 2.14 -4.21
N ALA A 12 -12.92 2.69 -4.80
CA ALA A 12 -12.98 3.78 -5.76
C ALA A 12 -13.44 3.36 -7.16
N ARG A 13 -13.69 2.06 -7.40
CA ARG A 13 -13.99 1.47 -8.71
C ARG A 13 -12.92 1.78 -9.77
N GLN A 14 -11.69 2.02 -9.33
CA GLN A 14 -10.55 2.24 -10.19
C GLN A 14 -10.03 0.89 -10.71
N LYS A 15 -9.92 0.76 -12.03
CA LYS A 15 -9.25 -0.39 -12.63
C LYS A 15 -7.75 -0.32 -12.36
N PHE A 16 -7.16 -1.47 -12.04
CA PHE A 16 -5.72 -1.61 -11.82
C PHE A 16 -5.26 -3.00 -12.26
N GLU A 17 -3.99 -3.11 -12.60
CA GLU A 17 -3.35 -4.40 -12.86
C GLU A 17 -2.68 -4.92 -11.59
N GLY A 18 -2.93 -6.20 -11.28
CA GLY A 18 -2.37 -6.87 -10.11
C GLY A 18 -1.14 -7.70 -10.46
N ILE A 19 -0.04 -7.07 -10.85
CA ILE A 19 1.20 -7.78 -11.18
C ILE A 19 1.72 -8.53 -9.95
N ARG A 20 1.96 -9.84 -10.11
CA ARG A 20 2.47 -10.73 -9.06
C ARG A 20 3.65 -11.50 -9.62
N TYR A 21 4.83 -11.25 -9.06
CA TYR A 21 6.02 -12.02 -9.41
C TYR A 21 6.08 -13.31 -8.58
N PRO A 22 6.20 -14.47 -9.23
CA PRO A 22 6.65 -15.70 -8.59
C PRO A 22 7.98 -15.50 -7.85
N GLU A 23 8.21 -16.30 -6.80
CA GLU A 23 9.41 -16.16 -5.95
C GLU A 23 10.72 -16.32 -6.72
N ASN A 24 10.74 -17.19 -7.74
CA ASN A 24 11.89 -17.42 -8.62
C ASN A 24 12.14 -16.26 -9.62
N GLU A 25 11.12 -15.48 -9.95
CA GLU A 25 11.21 -14.36 -10.90
C GLU A 25 11.52 -13.04 -10.20
N TRP A 26 11.08 -12.89 -8.94
CA TRP A 26 11.27 -11.66 -8.16
C TRP A 26 12.74 -11.14 -8.12
N PRO A 27 13.79 -11.99 -7.95
CA PRO A 27 15.17 -11.52 -7.95
C PRO A 27 15.55 -10.70 -9.19
N SER A 28 15.02 -11.06 -10.36
CA SER A 28 15.30 -10.37 -11.63
C SER A 28 14.68 -8.98 -11.70
N HIS A 29 13.53 -8.77 -11.05
CA HIS A 29 12.82 -7.48 -11.02
C HIS A 29 13.26 -6.57 -9.87
N LYS A 30 14.08 -7.06 -8.94
CA LYS A 30 14.45 -6.33 -7.73
C LYS A 30 15.16 -5.01 -8.03
N SER A 31 16.02 -4.98 -9.05
CA SER A 31 16.74 -3.76 -9.48
C SER A 31 15.83 -2.70 -10.10
N GLU A 32 14.66 -3.08 -10.59
CA GLU A 32 13.67 -2.16 -11.14
C GLU A 32 12.86 -1.43 -10.04
N MET A 33 12.95 -1.93 -8.80
CA MET A 33 12.26 -1.35 -7.65
C MET A 33 13.25 -0.50 -6.87
N SER A 34 12.96 0.79 -6.71
CA SER A 34 13.87 1.78 -6.10
C SER A 34 14.38 1.40 -4.71
N LEU A 35 13.59 0.67 -3.92
CA LEU A 35 13.97 0.17 -2.59
C LEU A 35 14.25 -1.33 -2.55
N GLY A 36 14.31 -2.00 -3.70
CA GLY A 36 14.50 -3.46 -3.79
C GLY A 36 13.44 -4.28 -3.07
N GLN A 37 12.23 -3.74 -2.95
CA GLN A 37 11.09 -4.32 -2.24
C GLN A 37 9.86 -4.37 -3.14
N MET A 38 9.06 -5.44 -3.02
CA MET A 38 7.75 -5.53 -3.65
C MET A 38 6.73 -4.60 -2.98
N ARG A 39 5.59 -4.42 -3.66
CA ARG A 39 4.51 -3.45 -3.36
C ARG A 39 4.92 -2.05 -3.80
N VAL A 40 4.83 -1.88 -5.11
CA VAL A 40 5.04 -0.63 -5.81
C VAL A 40 3.74 -0.34 -6.55
N LEU A 41 3.30 0.91 -6.46
CA LEU A 41 2.24 1.44 -7.31
C LEU A 41 2.91 2.16 -8.48
N GLU A 42 2.49 1.87 -9.69
CA GLU A 42 2.99 2.52 -10.90
C GLU A 42 1.87 3.37 -11.52
N ILE A 43 2.15 4.65 -11.74
CA ILE A 43 1.24 5.63 -12.36
C ILE A 43 2.08 6.45 -13.33
N ASP A 44 1.73 6.45 -14.62
CA ASP A 44 2.42 7.22 -15.66
C ASP A 44 3.96 7.06 -15.60
N ASP A 45 4.42 5.80 -15.57
CA ASP A 45 5.83 5.40 -15.42
C ASP A 45 6.52 5.78 -14.09
N VAL A 46 5.79 6.39 -13.14
CA VAL A 46 6.28 6.71 -11.80
C VAL A 46 6.01 5.57 -10.84
N LYS A 47 7.08 5.00 -10.27
CA LYS A 47 7.04 3.92 -9.27
C LYS A 47 7.07 4.47 -7.84
N LEU A 48 5.95 4.36 -7.13
CA LEU A 48 5.81 4.73 -5.73
C LEU A 48 5.95 3.49 -4.82
N PRO A 49 7.02 3.37 -4.01
CA PRO A 49 7.17 2.29 -3.03
C PRO A 49 6.42 2.58 -1.72
N GLN A 50 6.52 1.65 -0.76
CA GLN A 50 5.96 1.72 0.60
C GLN A 50 4.44 1.59 0.69
N SER A 51 3.96 0.48 1.25
CA SER A 51 2.54 0.12 1.26
C SER A 51 1.63 1.17 1.92
N MET A 52 2.07 1.81 3.00
CA MET A 52 1.26 2.82 3.68
C MET A 52 1.30 4.18 2.98
N THR A 53 2.43 4.53 2.36
CA THR A 53 2.52 5.73 1.50
C THR A 53 1.59 5.61 0.31
N ILE A 54 1.60 4.45 -0.37
CA ILE A 54 0.67 4.14 -1.45
C ILE A 54 -0.79 4.25 -0.98
N ALA A 55 -1.13 3.65 0.17
CA ALA A 55 -2.49 3.71 0.70
C ALA A 55 -2.95 5.15 1.00
N ARG A 56 -2.10 5.97 1.63
CA ARG A 56 -2.41 7.38 1.90
C ARG A 56 -2.57 8.17 0.60
N PHE A 57 -1.65 8.01 -0.35
CA PHE A 57 -1.74 8.66 -1.66
C PHE A 57 -3.08 8.36 -2.36
N LEU A 58 -3.47 7.09 -2.43
CA LEU A 58 -4.73 6.67 -3.04
C LEU A 58 -5.95 7.17 -2.24
N ALA A 59 -5.88 7.16 -0.91
CA ALA A 59 -6.95 7.69 -0.07
C ALA A 59 -7.16 9.19 -0.32
N HIS A 60 -6.09 9.98 -0.51
CA HIS A 60 -6.21 11.37 -0.92
C HIS A 60 -6.82 11.52 -2.31
N GLN A 61 -6.30 10.76 -3.28
CA GLN A 61 -6.74 10.82 -4.68
C GLN A 61 -8.23 10.53 -4.84
N PHE A 62 -8.78 9.64 -4.01
CA PHE A 62 -10.18 9.23 -4.07
C PHE A 62 -11.04 9.82 -2.94
N HIS A 63 -10.57 10.86 -2.26
CA HIS A 63 -11.33 11.58 -1.21
C HIS A 63 -11.78 10.71 -0.02
N LEU A 64 -10.95 9.73 0.36
CA LEU A 64 -11.13 8.82 1.50
C LEU A 64 -10.25 9.20 2.71
N ALA A 65 -9.54 10.33 2.66
CA ALA A 65 -8.61 10.79 3.70
C ALA A 65 -9.20 11.88 4.63
N GLY A 66 -10.53 12.05 4.68
CA GLY A 66 -11.19 13.11 5.46
C GLY A 66 -11.20 14.47 4.76
N LYS A 67 -11.90 15.44 5.35
CA LYS A 67 -12.15 16.75 4.71
C LYS A 67 -11.14 17.84 5.08
N ASN A 68 -10.38 17.63 6.15
CA ASN A 68 -9.42 18.58 6.68
C ASN A 68 -8.27 17.84 7.39
N ASN A 69 -7.22 18.59 7.72
CA ASN A 69 -5.99 18.04 8.31
C ASN A 69 -6.25 17.25 9.60
N LEU A 70 -7.23 17.65 10.42
CA LEU A 70 -7.53 16.96 11.68
C LEU A 70 -8.28 15.65 11.45
N GLU A 71 -9.23 15.61 10.52
CA GLU A 71 -9.91 14.38 10.11
C GLU A 71 -8.94 13.38 9.48
N GLN A 72 -8.06 13.87 8.62
CA GLN A 72 -6.99 13.08 8.03
C GLN A 72 -6.10 12.46 9.11
N ALA A 73 -5.61 13.26 10.06
CA ALA A 73 -4.77 12.78 11.13
C ALA A 73 -5.47 11.70 11.99
N LYS A 74 -6.79 11.83 12.22
CA LYS A 74 -7.58 10.80 12.92
C LYS A 74 -7.66 9.50 12.13
N ILE A 75 -7.89 9.56 10.82
CA ILE A 75 -7.93 8.39 9.94
C ILE A 75 -6.56 7.70 9.91
N GLU A 76 -5.49 8.48 9.77
CA GLU A 76 -4.11 7.99 9.77
C GLU A 76 -3.77 7.33 11.11
N ALA A 77 -4.15 7.92 12.24
CA ALA A 77 -3.93 7.31 13.56
C ALA A 77 -4.59 5.92 13.69
N VAL A 78 -5.81 5.75 13.17
CA VAL A 78 -6.47 4.43 13.14
C VAL A 78 -5.73 3.45 12.22
N ALA A 79 -5.33 3.89 11.03
CA ALA A 79 -4.60 3.06 10.07
C ALA A 79 -3.22 2.63 10.58
N ASP A 80 -2.51 3.53 11.27
CA ASP A 80 -1.19 3.28 11.84
C ASP A 80 -1.30 2.36 13.06
N THR A 81 -2.29 2.57 13.93
CA THR A 81 -2.59 1.65 15.04
C THR A 81 -2.88 0.23 14.53
N THR A 82 -3.64 0.11 13.43
CA THR A 82 -3.92 -1.19 12.79
C THR A 82 -2.65 -1.81 12.21
N THR A 83 -1.78 -0.98 11.62
CA THR A 83 -0.50 -1.43 11.06
C THR A 83 0.44 -1.93 12.15
N ASP A 84 0.51 -1.24 13.28
CA ASP A 84 1.29 -1.63 14.46
C ASP A 84 0.78 -2.95 15.05
N LEU A 85 -0.54 -3.12 15.12
CA LEU A 85 -1.15 -4.38 15.51
C LEU A 85 -0.70 -5.52 14.58
N LEU A 86 -0.87 -5.34 13.26
CA LEU A 86 -0.45 -6.35 12.27
C LEU A 86 1.06 -6.62 12.29
N ASN A 87 1.89 -5.62 12.63
CA ASN A 87 3.33 -5.80 12.84
C ASN A 87 3.62 -6.69 14.05
N LYS A 88 2.95 -6.44 15.18
CA LYS A 88 3.16 -7.21 16.41
C LYS A 88 2.61 -8.64 16.33
N PHE A 89 1.48 -8.84 15.66
CA PHE A 89 0.86 -10.15 15.51
C PHE A 89 1.43 -10.98 14.35
N GLY A 90 2.09 -10.36 13.37
CA GLY A 90 2.69 -11.06 12.24
C GLY A 90 3.58 -12.24 12.66
N PRO A 91 4.56 -12.05 13.56
CA PRO A 91 5.41 -13.14 14.04
C PRO A 91 4.66 -14.29 14.72
N ILE A 92 3.45 -14.08 15.23
CA ILE A 92 2.65 -15.12 15.90
C ILE A 92 1.85 -15.95 14.88
N ILE A 93 1.39 -15.32 13.80
CA ILE A 93 0.56 -15.96 12.75
C ILE A 93 1.42 -16.71 11.73
N TRP A 94 2.66 -16.26 11.52
CA TRP A 94 3.59 -16.79 10.52
C TRP A 94 4.73 -17.62 11.13
N TYR A 95 4.56 -18.10 12.35
CA TYR A 95 5.37 -19.15 13.00
C TYR A 95 4.61 -20.47 12.96
#